data_AF-A0A2T5U822-F1
#
_entry.id   AF-A0A2T5U822-F1
#
_cell.length_a   1.000
_cell.length_b   1.000
_cell.length_c   1.000
_cell.angle_alpha   90.00
_cell.angle_beta   90.00
_cell.angle_gamma   90.00
#
_symmetry.space_group_name_H-M   'P 1'
#
loop_
_entity.id
_entity.type
_entity.pdbx_description
1 polymer ?
#
loop_
_entity_poly.entity_id
_entity_poly.type
_entity_poly.pdbx_seq_one_letter_code
_entity_poly.pdbx_strand_id
1 'polypeptide(L)'
;MADEALAKKTCFIVGPIGEALSPVRQLADWLLKGVIKPVLEADEFGYNVKRADHDTDPGSITSAVIADLVNADLVIADLTGFNPNAFYELGIRHALRKPAIHITAELVKLPFDNADQRTIFVNIADFDSVEDAKSRLRSAVRAVNRDDYQVSNPVVQAAAVSALKESADPKDQIIAGLEERLSRLEQDGASLRNLQARSVREIKLKSGTGKQGFVTFVNQNDPSIASMLAGPSAAELRLKLATLLTPEQRATLDVNEPISDEALLNLLRAWNVKTSDAVDEKDE
;
A
#
# COMPACT_ATOMS: atom_id res chain seq x y z
N MET A 1 -47.16 3.09 22.96
CA MET A 1 -46.31 2.10 22.27
C MET A 1 -44.94 2.72 22.22
N ALA A 2 -43.99 2.14 22.96
CA ALA A 2 -42.65 2.68 23.09
C ALA A 2 -41.94 2.58 21.73
N ASP A 3 -41.43 3.72 21.29
CA ASP A 3 -40.56 3.89 20.14
C ASP A 3 -39.27 3.11 20.42
N GLU A 4 -39.13 1.90 19.86
CA GLU A 4 -37.82 1.24 19.77
C GLU A 4 -36.99 2.10 18.82
N ALA A 5 -36.28 3.08 19.38
CA ALA A 5 -35.26 3.82 18.66
C ALA A 5 -34.29 2.80 18.04
N LEU A 6 -34.40 2.59 16.73
CA LEU A 6 -33.58 1.65 15.98
C LEU A 6 -32.11 1.92 16.34
N ALA A 7 -31.47 0.98 17.03
CA ALA A 7 -30.09 1.16 17.49
C ALA A 7 -29.22 1.45 16.26
N LYS A 8 -28.51 2.58 16.28
CA LYS A 8 -27.66 2.99 15.15
C LYS A 8 -26.60 1.93 14.89
N LYS A 9 -26.44 1.52 13.63
CA LYS A 9 -25.35 0.63 13.22
C LYS A 9 -24.02 1.23 13.63
N THR A 10 -23.08 0.39 14.03
CA THR A 10 -21.77 0.81 14.52
C THR A 10 -20.72 0.60 13.45
N CYS A 11 -19.89 1.61 13.23
CA CYS A 11 -18.69 1.48 12.41
C CYS A 11 -17.46 1.71 13.29
N PHE A 12 -16.60 0.71 13.36
CA PHE A 12 -15.35 0.79 14.10
C PHE A 12 -14.18 1.10 13.17
N ILE A 13 -13.34 2.05 13.56
CA ILE A 13 -12.18 2.50 12.80
C ILE A 13 -10.93 1.91 13.42
N VAL A 14 -10.19 1.14 12.62
CA VAL A 14 -8.85 0.66 12.96
C VAL A 14 -7.82 1.46 12.17
N GLY A 15 -6.70 1.79 12.79
CA GLY A 15 -5.74 2.70 12.18
C GLY A 15 -4.65 3.18 13.14
N PRO A 16 -3.78 4.10 12.70
CA PRO A 16 -2.68 4.60 13.53
C PRO A 16 -3.18 5.42 14.73
N ILE A 17 -3.01 4.87 15.94
CA ILE A 17 -3.36 5.49 17.23
C ILE A 17 -2.12 6.03 17.99
N GLY A 18 -0.94 6.01 17.34
CA GLY A 18 0.33 6.48 17.92
C GLY A 18 0.33 7.97 18.33
N GLU A 19 1.50 8.51 18.66
CA GLU A 19 1.66 9.86 19.21
C GLU A 19 0.81 10.93 18.49
N ALA A 20 0.04 11.69 19.27
CA ALA A 20 -0.99 12.61 18.80
C ALA A 20 -0.49 13.67 17.78
N LEU A 21 0.80 14.02 17.83
CA LEU A 21 1.41 15.02 16.96
C LEU A 21 2.20 14.42 15.79
N SER A 22 2.26 13.09 15.66
CA SER A 22 2.95 12.47 14.54
C SER A 22 2.28 12.83 13.21
N PRO A 23 3.04 13.00 12.11
CA PRO A 23 2.46 13.29 10.79
C PRO A 23 1.42 12.25 10.36
N VAL A 24 1.68 10.96 10.65
CA VAL A 24 0.77 9.85 10.34
C VAL A 24 -0.56 9.99 11.10
N ARG A 25 -0.53 10.39 12.38
CA ARG A 25 -1.74 10.61 13.17
C ARG A 25 -2.55 11.80 12.66
N GLN A 26 -1.88 12.89 12.26
CA GLN A 26 -2.56 14.04 11.67
C GLN A 26 -3.27 13.67 10.36
N LEU A 27 -2.64 12.85 9.52
CA LEU A 27 -3.24 12.33 8.29
C LEU A 27 -4.46 11.45 8.59
N ALA A 28 -4.34 10.52 9.53
CA ALA A 28 -5.44 9.64 9.93
C ALA A 28 -6.61 10.39 10.57
N ASP A 29 -6.33 11.39 11.41
CA ASP A 29 -7.36 12.28 11.97
C ASP A 29 -8.07 13.08 10.87
N TRP A 30 -7.31 13.57 9.88
CA TRP A 30 -7.87 14.27 8.73
C TRP A 30 -8.74 13.33 7.90
N LEU A 31 -8.27 12.11 7.62
CA LEU A 31 -9.02 11.10 6.86
C LEU A 31 -10.33 10.74 7.57
N LEU A 32 -10.27 10.53 8.89
CA LEU A 32 -11.43 10.27 9.72
C LEU A 32 -12.45 11.41 9.66
N LYS A 33 -12.02 12.65 9.89
CA LYS A 33 -12.91 13.82 9.99
C LYS A 33 -13.37 14.34 8.64
N GLY A 34 -12.52 14.25 7.62
CA GLY A 34 -12.71 14.86 6.30
C GLY A 34 -13.37 13.93 5.28
N VAL A 35 -13.24 12.61 5.44
CA VAL A 35 -13.75 11.62 4.48
C VAL A 35 -14.68 10.62 5.14
N ILE A 36 -14.22 9.93 6.20
CA ILE A 36 -14.95 8.79 6.76
C ILE A 36 -16.24 9.23 7.47
N LYS A 37 -16.15 10.11 8.48
CA LYS A 37 -17.30 10.58 9.25
C LYS A 37 -18.35 11.28 8.39
N PRO A 38 -18.00 12.24 7.50
CA PRO A 38 -18.99 12.91 6.65
C PRO A 38 -19.79 11.97 5.75
N VAL A 39 -19.24 10.81 5.41
CA VAL A 39 -19.94 9.79 4.63
C VAL A 39 -20.77 8.90 5.53
N LEU A 40 -20.18 8.32 6.58
CA LEU A 40 -20.83 7.29 7.40
C LEU A 40 -21.90 7.82 8.35
N GLU A 41 -21.67 9.01 8.93
CA GLU A 41 -22.60 9.63 9.88
C GLU A 41 -23.73 10.40 9.16
N ALA A 42 -23.66 10.53 7.83
CA ALA A 42 -24.72 11.14 7.04
C ALA A 42 -26.03 10.35 7.19
N ASP A 43 -27.17 11.06 7.08
CA ASP A 43 -28.52 10.49 7.23
C ASP A 43 -28.77 9.28 6.32
N GLU A 44 -28.07 9.22 5.17
CA GLU A 44 -28.13 8.08 4.25
C GLU A 44 -27.77 6.74 4.90
N PHE A 45 -26.77 6.72 5.79
CA PHE A 45 -26.29 5.48 6.41
C PHE A 45 -26.46 5.46 7.93
N GLY A 46 -26.37 6.61 8.60
CA GLY A 46 -26.65 6.77 10.01
C GLY A 46 -25.75 5.96 10.95
N TYR A 47 -24.52 5.65 10.56
CA TYR A 47 -23.60 4.90 11.42
C TYR A 47 -23.14 5.75 12.61
N ASN A 48 -22.95 5.09 13.75
CA ASN A 48 -22.14 5.60 14.86
C ASN A 48 -20.67 5.23 14.62
N VAL A 49 -19.84 6.22 14.29
CA VAL A 49 -18.40 6.00 13.99
C VAL A 49 -17.56 6.10 15.26
N LYS A 50 -16.91 5.00 15.61
CA LYS A 50 -16.08 4.83 16.80
C LYS A 50 -14.64 4.51 16.41
N ARG A 51 -13.65 5.10 17.10
CA ARG A 51 -12.23 4.75 16.99
C ARG A 51 -11.69 4.43 18.37
N ALA A 52 -10.75 3.48 18.47
CA ALA A 52 -10.29 2.90 19.73
C ALA A 52 -9.72 3.91 20.75
N ASP A 53 -9.20 5.05 20.30
CA ASP A 53 -8.66 6.12 21.14
C ASP A 53 -9.73 7.00 21.80
N HIS A 54 -11.00 6.86 21.41
CA HIS A 54 -12.11 7.63 21.97
C HIS A 54 -12.80 6.92 23.14
N ASP A 55 -12.40 5.70 23.47
CA ASP A 55 -12.93 4.99 24.63
C ASP A 55 -12.23 5.42 25.92
N THR A 56 -13.04 5.80 26.89
CA THR A 56 -12.60 6.18 28.25
C THR A 56 -12.90 5.08 29.28
N ASP A 57 -13.37 3.92 28.81
CA ASP A 57 -13.83 2.84 29.68
C ASP A 57 -12.66 2.13 30.39
N PRO A 58 -12.80 1.84 31.70
CA PRO A 58 -11.78 1.14 32.48
C PRO A 58 -11.68 -0.34 32.05
N GLY A 59 -10.48 -0.79 31.68
CA GLY A 59 -10.21 -2.17 31.27
C GLY A 59 -8.91 -2.30 30.46
N SER A 60 -8.61 -3.51 29.96
CA SER A 60 -7.53 -3.68 28.98
C SER A 60 -8.00 -3.14 27.64
N ILE A 61 -7.27 -2.16 27.09
CA ILE A 61 -7.51 -1.56 25.76
C ILE A 61 -7.65 -2.67 24.70
N THR A 62 -6.84 -3.72 24.81
CA THR A 62 -6.87 -4.86 23.87
C THR A 62 -8.19 -5.62 23.89
N SER A 63 -8.80 -5.81 25.07
CA SER A 63 -10.09 -6.53 25.17
C SER A 63 -11.24 -5.71 24.61
N ALA A 64 -11.23 -4.39 24.81
CA ALA A 64 -12.22 -3.47 24.25
C ALA A 64 -12.14 -3.41 22.72
N VAL A 65 -10.93 -3.27 22.16
CA VAL A 65 -10.71 -3.28 20.71
C VAL A 65 -11.19 -4.58 20.07
N ILE A 66 -10.88 -5.74 20.67
CA ILE A 66 -11.37 -7.02 20.16
C ILE A 66 -12.90 -7.09 20.24
N ALA A 67 -13.52 -6.61 21.33
CA ALA A 67 -14.97 -6.56 21.45
C ALA A 67 -15.59 -5.68 20.34
N ASP A 68 -15.00 -4.52 20.03
CA ASP A 68 -15.46 -3.67 18.93
C ASP A 68 -15.26 -4.34 17.56
N LEU A 69 -14.11 -4.99 17.33
CA LEU A 69 -13.87 -5.76 16.10
C LEU A 69 -14.88 -6.90 15.91
N VAL A 70 -15.30 -7.53 17.01
CA VAL A 70 -16.30 -8.59 16.99
C VAL A 70 -17.70 -8.01 16.79
N ASN A 71 -18.07 -6.94 17.48
CA ASN A 71 -19.45 -6.48 17.56
C ASN A 71 -19.83 -5.45 16.49
N ALA A 72 -18.88 -4.68 15.95
CA ALA A 72 -19.18 -3.65 14.97
C ALA A 72 -19.82 -4.21 13.70
N ASP A 73 -20.81 -3.50 13.17
CA ASP A 73 -21.48 -3.87 11.91
C ASP A 73 -20.53 -3.72 10.71
N LEU A 74 -19.69 -2.68 10.74
CA LEU A 74 -18.68 -2.40 9.73
C LEU A 74 -17.35 -2.02 10.40
N VAL A 75 -16.24 -2.48 9.82
CA VAL A 75 -14.92 -1.94 10.14
C VAL A 75 -14.38 -1.15 8.94
N ILE A 76 -13.84 0.04 9.19
CA ILE A 76 -12.98 0.72 8.22
C ILE A 76 -11.54 0.60 8.71
N ALA A 77 -10.69 0.03 7.87
CA ALA A 77 -9.27 -0.08 8.12
C ALA A 77 -8.53 1.06 7.42
N ASP A 78 -8.07 2.02 8.21
CA ASP A 78 -7.13 3.05 7.79
C ASP A 78 -5.71 2.49 7.80
N LEU A 79 -5.19 2.21 6.59
CA LEU A 79 -3.87 1.63 6.37
C LEU A 79 -2.80 2.72 6.17
N THR A 80 -3.08 3.97 6.54
CA THR A 80 -2.13 5.08 6.44
C THR A 80 -0.88 4.81 7.29
N GLY A 81 0.31 5.15 6.76
CA GLY A 81 1.59 4.97 7.43
C GLY A 81 2.00 3.51 7.64
N PHE A 82 1.30 2.56 7.01
CA PHE A 82 1.52 1.12 7.18
C PHE A 82 1.54 0.65 8.64
N ASN A 83 0.60 1.15 9.45
CA ASN A 83 0.56 0.82 10.87
C ASN A 83 0.38 -0.69 11.12
N PRO A 84 1.33 -1.39 11.77
CA PRO A 84 1.24 -2.84 11.97
C PRO A 84 0.01 -3.28 12.77
N ASN A 85 -0.46 -2.47 13.72
CA ASN A 85 -1.64 -2.80 14.52
C ASN A 85 -2.90 -2.79 13.65
N ALA A 86 -3.02 -1.83 12.73
CA ALA A 86 -4.16 -1.76 11.81
C ALA A 86 -4.25 -3.02 10.92
N PHE A 87 -3.12 -3.54 10.44
CA PHE A 87 -3.10 -4.79 9.67
C PHE A 87 -3.46 -6.01 10.53
N TYR A 88 -2.97 -6.05 11.78
CA TYR A 88 -3.31 -7.12 12.72
C TYR A 88 -4.81 -7.16 13.02
N GLU A 89 -5.40 -6.00 13.36
CA GLU A 89 -6.82 -5.84 13.64
C GLU A 89 -7.70 -6.15 12.42
N LEU A 90 -7.25 -5.74 11.22
CA LEU A 90 -7.89 -6.12 9.96
C LEU A 90 -7.85 -7.64 9.74
N GLY A 91 -6.73 -8.30 10.05
CA GLY A 91 -6.61 -9.76 9.99
C GLY A 91 -7.61 -10.47 10.91
N ILE A 92 -7.80 -9.98 12.14
CA ILE A 92 -8.85 -10.48 13.04
C ILE A 92 -10.23 -10.31 12.41
N ARG A 93 -10.52 -9.13 11.85
CA ARG A 93 -11.82 -8.86 11.21
C ARG A 93 -12.07 -9.78 10.02
N HIS A 94 -11.05 -10.08 9.22
CA HIS A 94 -11.12 -11.06 8.14
C HIS A 94 -11.47 -12.46 8.66
N ALA A 95 -10.82 -12.90 9.74
CA ALA A 95 -11.06 -14.20 10.36
C ALA A 95 -12.47 -14.33 10.93
N LEU A 96 -13.04 -13.23 11.44
CA LEU A 96 -14.43 -13.15 11.89
C LEU A 96 -15.45 -13.18 10.75
N ARG A 97 -14.99 -13.13 9.48
CA ARG A 97 -15.84 -13.12 8.28
C ARG A 97 -16.90 -12.02 8.32
N LYS A 98 -16.52 -10.85 8.83
CA LYS A 98 -17.41 -9.69 8.88
C LYS A 98 -16.92 -8.58 7.93
N PRO A 99 -17.80 -7.66 7.52
CA PRO A 99 -17.46 -6.62 6.55
C PRO A 99 -16.32 -5.72 7.03
N ALA A 100 -15.40 -5.43 6.11
CA ALA A 100 -14.32 -4.46 6.27
C ALA A 100 -14.13 -3.66 4.96
N ILE A 101 -13.81 -2.37 5.08
CA ILE A 101 -13.45 -1.49 3.95
C ILE A 101 -12.06 -0.94 4.21
N HIS A 102 -11.17 -1.03 3.22
CA HIS A 102 -9.81 -0.47 3.33
C HIS A 102 -9.76 0.93 2.76
N ILE A 103 -9.11 1.83 3.49
CA ILE A 103 -8.82 3.20 3.07
C ILE A 103 -7.39 3.57 3.46
N THR A 104 -6.74 4.41 2.67
CA THR A 104 -5.40 4.90 3.00
C THR A 104 -5.14 6.26 2.39
N ALA A 105 -4.40 7.10 3.12
CA ALA A 105 -3.82 8.33 2.59
C ALA A 105 -2.41 8.11 1.99
N GLU A 106 -1.90 6.88 1.99
CA GLU A 106 -0.65 6.53 1.30
C GLU A 106 -0.87 6.48 -0.21
N LEU A 107 -0.02 7.16 -0.98
CA LEU A 107 -0.07 7.14 -2.45
C LEU A 107 0.81 6.05 -3.07
N VAL A 108 1.22 5.09 -2.24
CA VAL A 108 2.12 3.98 -2.60
C VAL A 108 1.39 2.64 -2.54
N LYS A 109 1.96 1.64 -3.20
CA LYS A 109 1.39 0.29 -3.24
C LYS A 109 1.35 -0.32 -1.83
N LEU A 110 0.23 -0.94 -1.46
CA LEU A 110 0.10 -1.70 -0.22
C LEU A 110 1.01 -2.95 -0.22
N PRO A 111 1.36 -3.49 0.96
CA PRO A 111 2.01 -4.79 1.09
C PRO A 111 1.25 -5.89 0.34
N PHE A 112 1.97 -6.93 -0.09
CA PHE A 112 1.42 -7.95 -0.99
C PHE A 112 0.17 -8.65 -0.42
N ASP A 113 0.09 -8.86 0.91
CA ASP A 113 -1.06 -9.48 1.59
C ASP A 113 -2.39 -8.72 1.39
N ASN A 114 -2.31 -7.43 1.06
CA ASN A 114 -3.47 -6.56 0.84
C ASN A 114 -3.52 -5.98 -0.58
N ALA A 115 -2.58 -6.34 -1.47
CA ALA A 115 -2.44 -5.73 -2.78
C ALA A 115 -3.65 -6.00 -3.69
N ASP A 116 -4.27 -7.18 -3.56
CA ASP A 116 -5.43 -7.59 -4.36
C ASP A 116 -6.77 -7.20 -3.70
N GLN A 117 -6.73 -6.56 -2.52
CA GLN A 117 -7.92 -6.08 -1.83
C GLN A 117 -8.28 -4.67 -2.30
N ARG A 118 -9.58 -4.44 -2.56
CA ARG A 118 -10.08 -3.13 -2.96
C ARG A 118 -9.81 -2.11 -1.86
N THR A 119 -8.92 -1.16 -2.16
CA THR A 119 -8.54 -0.08 -1.25
C THR A 119 -8.92 1.26 -1.86
N ILE A 120 -9.48 2.15 -1.03
CA ILE A 120 -9.75 3.54 -1.37
C ILE A 120 -8.49 4.35 -1.05
N PHE A 121 -7.86 4.88 -2.09
CA PHE A 121 -6.69 5.74 -1.97
C PHE A 121 -7.12 7.19 -1.95
N VAL A 122 -6.56 7.99 -1.04
CA VAL A 122 -6.92 9.39 -0.86
C VAL A 122 -5.68 10.26 -0.90
N ASN A 123 -5.59 11.14 -1.90
CA ASN A 123 -4.62 12.23 -1.89
C ASN A 123 -5.24 13.43 -1.18
N ILE A 124 -4.85 13.66 0.07
CA ILE A 124 -5.40 14.74 0.90
C ILE A 124 -5.13 16.15 0.36
N ALA A 125 -4.14 16.30 -0.52
CA ALA A 125 -3.79 17.58 -1.15
C ALA A 125 -4.59 17.87 -2.43
N ASP A 126 -5.40 16.92 -2.88
CA ASP A 126 -6.17 16.99 -4.12
C ASP A 126 -7.67 16.88 -3.80
N PHE A 127 -8.39 17.97 -4.02
CA PHE A 127 -9.83 18.04 -3.75
C PHE A 127 -10.62 16.99 -4.54
N ASP A 128 -10.26 16.75 -5.80
CA ASP A 128 -10.98 15.79 -6.65
C ASP A 128 -10.76 14.36 -6.15
N SER A 129 -9.55 14.04 -5.68
CA SER A 129 -9.25 12.76 -5.03
C SER A 129 -10.08 12.54 -3.76
N VAL A 130 -10.29 13.60 -2.98
CA VAL A 130 -11.09 13.54 -1.75
C VAL A 130 -12.56 13.30 -2.05
N GLU A 131 -13.13 13.98 -3.04
CA GLU A 131 -14.53 13.76 -3.44
C GLU A 131 -14.73 12.39 -4.11
N ASP A 132 -13.78 11.92 -4.92
CA ASP A 132 -13.80 10.55 -5.45
C ASP A 132 -13.75 9.52 -4.31
N ALA A 133 -12.88 9.71 -3.32
CA ALA A 133 -12.79 8.83 -2.16
C ALA A 133 -14.12 8.76 -1.40
N LYS A 134 -14.79 9.89 -1.18
CA LYS A 134 -16.13 9.91 -0.56
C LYS A 134 -17.17 9.17 -1.41
N SER A 135 -17.14 9.36 -2.73
CA SER A 135 -18.04 8.65 -3.66
C SER A 135 -17.83 7.14 -3.65
N ARG A 136 -16.56 6.70 -3.67
CA ARG A 136 -16.18 5.29 -3.58
C ARG A 136 -16.54 4.70 -2.23
N LEU A 137 -16.35 5.44 -1.14
CA LEU A 137 -16.74 5.01 0.20
C LEU A 137 -18.26 4.86 0.30
N ARG A 138 -19.05 5.82 -0.19
CA ARG A 138 -20.52 5.69 -0.30
C ARG A 138 -20.92 4.41 -1.03
N SER A 139 -20.30 4.16 -2.18
CA SER A 139 -20.59 2.97 -3.00
C SER A 139 -20.25 1.67 -2.29
N ALA A 140 -19.10 1.63 -1.59
CA ALA A 140 -18.68 0.47 -0.81
C ALA A 140 -19.64 0.19 0.37
N VAL A 141 -20.05 1.23 1.10
CA VAL A 141 -20.98 1.11 2.23
C VAL A 141 -22.36 0.65 1.76
N ARG A 142 -22.87 1.19 0.64
CA ARG A 142 -24.10 0.70 0.00
C ARG A 142 -24.02 -0.78 -0.35
N ALA A 143 -22.89 -1.24 -0.86
CA ALA A 143 -22.70 -2.65 -1.21
C ALA A 143 -22.70 -3.55 0.03
N VAL A 144 -22.00 -3.13 1.10
CA VAL A 144 -21.97 -3.85 2.39
C VAL A 144 -23.34 -3.91 3.05
N ASN A 145 -24.16 -2.87 2.90
CA ASN A 145 -25.49 -2.80 3.52
C ASN A 145 -26.59 -3.58 2.78
N ARG A 146 -26.29 -4.25 1.67
CA ARG A 146 -27.27 -5.10 0.99
C ARG A 146 -27.46 -6.40 1.75
N ASP A 147 -28.70 -6.90 1.77
CA ASP A 147 -29.04 -8.15 2.46
C ASP A 147 -28.34 -9.38 1.86
N ASP A 148 -27.97 -9.33 0.58
CA ASP A 148 -27.27 -10.39 -0.15
C ASP A 148 -25.73 -10.24 -0.12
N TYR A 149 -25.19 -9.30 0.67
CA TYR A 149 -23.76 -9.06 0.72
C TYR A 149 -22.99 -10.29 1.25
N GLN A 150 -22.12 -10.82 0.39
CA GLN A 150 -21.19 -11.88 0.76
C GLN A 150 -19.84 -11.27 1.12
N VAL A 151 -19.38 -11.52 2.34
CA VAL A 151 -18.06 -11.08 2.79
C VAL A 151 -17.00 -11.79 1.96
N SER A 152 -16.20 -11.01 1.24
CA SER A 152 -15.06 -11.50 0.49
C SER A 152 -13.79 -10.92 1.09
N ASN A 153 -12.91 -11.81 1.55
CA ASN A 153 -11.57 -11.48 2.05
C ASN A 153 -10.65 -12.71 1.87
N PRO A 154 -9.33 -12.57 2.02
CA PRO A 154 -8.38 -13.67 1.79
C PRO A 154 -8.65 -14.90 2.66
N VAL A 155 -9.10 -14.71 3.91
CA VAL A 155 -9.38 -15.81 4.84
C VAL A 155 -10.64 -16.58 4.43
N VAL A 156 -11.69 -15.88 3.99
CA VAL A 156 -12.92 -16.51 3.50
C VAL A 156 -12.66 -17.29 2.22
N GLN A 157 -11.89 -16.73 1.30
CA GLN A 157 -11.52 -17.39 0.05
C GLN A 157 -10.71 -18.66 0.31
N ALA A 158 -9.67 -18.57 1.14
CA ALA A 158 -8.86 -19.73 1.52
C ALA A 158 -9.72 -20.82 2.21
N ALA A 159 -10.62 -20.42 3.11
CA ALA A 159 -11.52 -21.37 3.77
C ALA A 159 -12.49 -22.05 2.81
N ALA A 160 -13.01 -21.32 1.82
CA ALA A 160 -13.89 -21.88 0.79
C ALA A 160 -13.15 -22.93 -0.07
N VAL A 161 -11.92 -22.64 -0.49
CA VAL A 161 -11.09 -23.60 -1.23
C VAL A 161 -10.82 -24.86 -0.40
N SER A 162 -10.48 -24.71 0.89
CA SER A 162 -10.27 -25.87 1.78
C SER A 162 -11.53 -26.71 1.93
N ALA A 163 -12.71 -26.09 2.09
CA ALA A 163 -13.98 -26.81 2.18
C ALA A 163 -14.29 -27.58 0.88
N LEU A 164 -13.99 -27.01 -0.28
CA LEU A 164 -14.14 -27.69 -1.58
C LEU A 164 -13.20 -28.91 -1.70
N LYS A 165 -11.98 -28.81 -1.17
CA LYS A 165 -11.02 -29.94 -1.14
C LYS A 165 -11.50 -31.11 -0.29
N GLU A 166 -12.16 -30.81 0.83
CA GLU A 166 -12.70 -31.81 1.75
C GLU A 166 -14.06 -32.38 1.30
N SER A 167 -14.68 -31.78 0.28
CA SER A 167 -15.95 -32.25 -0.27
C SER A 167 -15.81 -33.63 -0.91
N ALA A 168 -16.83 -34.47 -0.67
CA ALA A 168 -16.95 -35.79 -1.31
C ALA A 168 -17.49 -35.70 -2.75
N ASP A 169 -18.00 -34.53 -3.18
CA ASP A 169 -18.48 -34.33 -4.55
C ASP A 169 -17.29 -34.22 -5.53
N PRO A 170 -17.21 -35.07 -6.57
CA PRO A 170 -16.17 -34.98 -7.59
C PRO A 170 -16.06 -33.61 -8.28
N LYS A 171 -17.16 -32.85 -8.40
CA LYS A 171 -17.16 -31.52 -9.03
C LYS A 171 -16.41 -30.50 -8.18
N ASP A 172 -16.60 -30.54 -6.86
CA ASP A 172 -15.93 -29.63 -5.93
C ASP A 172 -14.42 -29.89 -5.89
N GLN A 173 -14.01 -31.17 -5.96
CA GLN A 173 -12.60 -31.55 -6.04
C GLN A 173 -11.93 -31.03 -7.32
N ILE A 174 -12.66 -31.02 -8.44
CA ILE A 174 -12.16 -30.44 -9.71
C ILE A 174 -11.99 -28.93 -9.57
N ILE A 175 -12.99 -28.23 -9.02
CA ILE A 175 -12.92 -26.77 -8.81
C ILE A 175 -11.74 -26.41 -7.91
N ALA A 176 -11.58 -27.11 -6.79
CA ALA A 176 -10.46 -26.91 -5.88
C ALA A 176 -9.10 -27.16 -6.54
N GLY A 177 -9.00 -28.17 -7.42
CA GLY A 177 -7.80 -28.45 -8.18
C GLY A 177 -7.45 -27.37 -9.22
N LEU A 178 -8.45 -26.69 -9.78
CA LEU A 178 -8.25 -25.56 -10.70
C LEU A 178 -7.79 -24.31 -9.94
N GLU A 179 -8.42 -23.97 -8.82
CA GLU A 179 -8.01 -22.88 -7.93
C GLU A 179 -6.55 -23.02 -7.49
N GLU A 180 -6.12 -24.22 -7.13
CA GLU A 180 -4.71 -24.47 -6.74
C GLU A 180 -3.73 -24.21 -7.88
N ARG A 181 -4.06 -24.61 -9.11
CA ARG A 181 -3.20 -24.35 -10.27
C ARG A 181 -3.13 -22.86 -10.59
N LEU A 182 -4.25 -22.14 -10.45
CA LEU A 182 -4.30 -20.70 -10.66
C LEU A 182 -3.45 -19.96 -9.63
N SER A 183 -3.59 -20.31 -8.34
CA SER A 183 -2.80 -19.71 -7.26
C SER A 183 -1.29 -19.92 -7.45
N ARG A 184 -0.86 -21.11 -7.91
CA ARG A 184 0.55 -21.36 -8.27
C ARG A 184 1.04 -20.44 -9.38
N LEU A 185 0.23 -20.23 -10.43
CA LEU A 185 0.58 -19.32 -11.52
C LEU A 185 0.70 -17.86 -11.04
N GLU A 186 -0.16 -17.44 -10.12
CA GLU A 186 -0.08 -16.10 -9.53
C GLU A 186 1.17 -15.91 -8.66
N GLN A 187 1.56 -16.93 -7.88
CA GLN A 187 2.79 -16.94 -7.10
C GLN A 187 4.04 -16.91 -7.98
N ASP A 188 4.05 -17.69 -9.05
CA ASP A 188 5.13 -17.68 -10.05
C ASP A 188 5.21 -16.28 -10.70
N GLY A 189 4.07 -15.71 -11.09
CA GLY A 189 3.99 -14.35 -11.61
C GLY A 189 4.44 -13.26 -10.62
N ALA A 190 4.10 -13.39 -9.34
CA ALA A 190 4.55 -12.47 -8.29
C ALA A 190 6.07 -12.56 -8.06
N SER A 191 6.63 -13.76 -8.10
CA SER A 191 8.07 -14.01 -8.03
C SER A 191 8.79 -13.39 -9.21
N LEU A 192 8.25 -13.53 -10.43
CA LEU A 192 8.77 -12.88 -11.63
C LEU A 192 8.73 -11.34 -11.52
N ARG A 193 7.63 -10.77 -11.03
CA ARG A 193 7.53 -9.31 -10.79
C ARG A 193 8.52 -8.81 -9.75
N ASN A 194 8.75 -9.57 -8.68
CA ASN A 194 9.75 -9.22 -7.66
C ASN A 194 11.19 -9.32 -8.21
N LEU A 195 11.45 -10.26 -9.13
CA LEU A 195 12.72 -10.31 -9.86
C LEU A 195 12.89 -9.07 -10.76
N GLN A 196 11.85 -8.65 -11.49
CA GLN A 196 11.88 -7.41 -12.27
C GLN A 196 12.05 -6.15 -11.40
N ALA A 197 11.43 -6.09 -10.21
CA ALA A 197 11.61 -4.99 -9.27
C ALA A 197 13.03 -4.95 -8.66
N ARG A 198 13.68 -6.12 -8.49
CA ARG A 198 15.12 -6.19 -8.15
C ARG A 198 16.02 -5.74 -9.30
N SER A 199 15.54 -5.84 -10.54
CA SER A 199 16.24 -5.34 -11.71
C SER A 199 16.21 -3.82 -11.85
N VAL A 200 15.38 -3.08 -11.09
CA VAL A 200 15.29 -1.61 -11.18
C VAL A 200 15.49 -0.96 -9.80
N ARG A 201 16.66 -0.34 -9.57
CA ARG A 201 16.94 0.43 -8.34
C ARG A 201 16.93 1.93 -8.62
N GLU A 202 16.03 2.69 -7.99
CA GLU A 202 16.09 4.15 -8.00
C GLU A 202 16.81 4.69 -6.76
N ILE A 203 17.87 5.47 -6.98
CA ILE A 203 18.60 6.17 -5.92
C ILE A 203 18.31 7.67 -6.03
N LYS A 204 17.82 8.24 -4.93
CA LYS A 204 17.52 9.67 -4.81
C LYS A 204 18.78 10.43 -4.39
N LEU A 205 19.28 11.31 -5.26
CA LEU A 205 20.46 12.13 -5.00
C LEU A 205 20.06 13.56 -4.62
N LYS A 206 20.70 14.09 -3.57
CA LYS A 206 20.59 15.49 -3.14
C LYS A 206 21.92 16.20 -3.35
N SER A 207 21.92 17.27 -4.14
CA SER A 207 23.06 18.19 -4.26
C SER A 207 23.19 19.06 -3.00
N GLY A 208 24.41 19.48 -2.66
CA GLY A 208 24.67 20.49 -1.63
C GLY A 208 24.00 21.86 -1.89
N THR A 209 23.48 22.09 -3.10
CA THR A 209 22.67 23.28 -3.45
C THR A 209 21.16 23.09 -3.24
N GLY A 210 20.72 21.95 -2.72
CA GLY A 210 19.31 21.64 -2.44
C GLY A 210 18.51 21.04 -3.60
N LYS A 211 19.08 20.96 -4.81
CA LYS A 211 18.45 20.30 -5.97
C LYS A 211 18.42 18.77 -5.78
N GLN A 212 17.28 18.16 -6.09
CA GLN A 212 17.04 16.71 -6.03
C GLN A 212 17.00 16.11 -7.44
N GLY A 213 17.68 14.99 -7.64
CA GLY A 213 17.64 14.19 -8.86
C GLY A 213 17.50 12.70 -8.53
N PHE A 214 17.09 11.90 -9.52
CA PHE A 214 16.92 10.45 -9.39
C PHE A 214 17.82 9.75 -10.41
N VAL A 215 18.47 8.66 -10.00
CA VAL A 215 19.23 7.76 -10.89
C VAL A 215 18.61 6.38 -10.80
N THR A 216 18.13 5.88 -11.93
CA THR A 216 17.50 4.56 -12.06
C THR A 216 18.52 3.57 -12.64
N PHE A 217 18.89 2.55 -11.88
CA PHE A 217 19.75 1.46 -12.30
C PHE A 217 18.88 0.32 -12.82
N VAL A 218 19.10 -0.11 -14.06
CA VAL A 218 18.43 -1.28 -14.64
C VAL A 218 19.46 -2.41 -14.82
N ASN A 219 19.21 -3.58 -14.25
CA ASN A 219 20.06 -4.76 -14.38
C ASN A 219 19.97 -5.28 -15.82
N GLN A 220 21.09 -5.21 -16.56
CA GLN A 220 21.15 -5.49 -18.00
C GLN A 220 21.11 -6.99 -18.36
N ASN A 221 21.07 -7.89 -17.38
CA ASN A 221 21.09 -9.33 -17.61
C ASN A 221 19.71 -9.96 -17.90
N ASP A 222 18.66 -9.16 -18.13
CA ASP A 222 17.34 -9.65 -18.57
C ASP A 222 17.14 -9.46 -20.10
N PRO A 223 17.25 -10.53 -20.90
CA PRO A 223 17.15 -10.44 -22.37
C PRO A 223 15.76 -10.01 -22.88
N SER A 224 14.72 -10.02 -22.03
CA SER A 224 13.38 -9.55 -22.41
C SER A 224 13.22 -8.02 -22.35
N ILE A 225 14.04 -7.33 -21.55
CA ILE A 225 13.99 -5.87 -21.35
C ILE A 225 14.91 -5.11 -22.32
N ALA A 226 15.95 -5.77 -22.86
CA ALA A 226 16.86 -5.21 -23.85
C ALA A 226 16.16 -4.66 -25.11
N SER A 227 14.98 -5.18 -25.45
CA SER A 227 14.18 -4.72 -26.60
C SER A 227 13.20 -3.59 -26.28
N MET A 228 12.84 -3.37 -25.01
CA MET A 228 11.87 -2.34 -24.57
C MET A 228 12.53 -1.02 -24.16
N LEU A 229 13.84 -1.00 -23.93
CA LEU A 229 14.59 0.22 -23.64
C LEU A 229 14.98 0.96 -24.92
N ALA A 230 14.00 1.56 -25.60
CA ALA A 230 14.24 2.86 -26.22
C ALA A 230 14.25 3.93 -25.11
N GLY A 231 15.18 3.80 -24.17
CA GLY A 231 15.48 4.83 -23.19
C GLY A 231 16.11 6.05 -23.88
N PRO A 232 16.19 7.21 -23.21
CA PRO A 232 16.85 8.37 -23.77
C PRO A 232 18.27 7.99 -24.20
N SER A 233 18.66 8.38 -25.41
CA SER A 233 19.95 8.00 -25.97
C SER A 233 21.07 8.44 -25.04
N ALA A 234 22.24 7.78 -25.10
CA ALA A 234 23.41 8.20 -24.32
C ALA A 234 23.72 9.71 -24.47
N ALA A 235 23.36 10.32 -25.62
CA ALA A 235 23.45 11.75 -25.86
C ALA A 235 22.51 12.61 -25.00
N GLU A 236 21.30 12.15 -24.69
CA GLU A 236 20.31 12.87 -23.87
C GLU A 236 20.64 12.82 -22.37
N LEU A 237 21.17 11.69 -21.88
CA LEU A 237 21.71 11.60 -20.52
C LEU A 237 22.95 12.47 -20.35
N ARG A 238 23.83 12.53 -21.37
CA ARG A 238 24.99 13.43 -21.42
C ARG A 238 24.60 14.90 -21.40
N LEU A 239 23.56 15.30 -22.13
CA LEU A 239 23.07 16.69 -22.13
C LEU A 239 22.54 17.10 -20.74
N LYS A 240 21.77 16.22 -20.09
CA LYS A 240 21.27 16.47 -18.72
C LYS A 240 22.41 16.54 -17.69
N LEU A 241 23.40 15.66 -17.76
CA LEU A 241 24.58 15.71 -16.89
C LEU A 241 25.44 16.96 -17.17
N ALA A 242 25.63 17.34 -18.44
CA ALA A 242 26.38 18.53 -18.83
C ALA A 242 25.72 19.86 -18.38
N THR A 243 24.39 19.89 -18.22
CA THR A 243 23.68 21.05 -17.63
C THR A 243 23.84 21.18 -16.12
N LEU A 244 24.34 20.13 -15.44
CA LEU A 244 24.54 20.08 -14.00
C LEU A 244 26.01 20.27 -13.58
N LEU A 245 26.94 20.33 -14.54
CA LEU A 245 28.40 20.41 -14.32
C LEU A 245 28.95 21.83 -14.59
N THR A 246 30.04 22.22 -13.90
CA THR A 246 30.73 23.48 -14.16
C THR A 246 31.52 23.43 -15.49
N PRO A 247 31.85 24.58 -16.11
CA PRO A 247 32.61 24.62 -17.38
C PRO A 247 33.95 23.86 -17.32
N GLU A 248 34.66 23.91 -16.19
CA GLU A 248 35.94 23.21 -15.99
C GLU A 248 35.77 21.68 -15.89
N GLN A 249 34.69 21.22 -15.24
CA GLN A 249 34.38 19.80 -15.10
C GLN A 249 33.89 19.14 -16.41
N ARG A 250 33.38 19.94 -17.35
CA ARG A 250 33.00 19.48 -18.69
C ARG A 250 34.21 19.21 -19.57
N ALA A 251 35.35 19.84 -19.30
CA ALA A 251 36.56 19.72 -20.13
C ALA A 251 37.31 18.39 -19.92
N THR A 252 37.05 17.68 -18.81
CA THR A 252 37.69 16.40 -18.48
C THR A 252 36.88 15.17 -18.92
N LEU A 253 35.68 15.36 -19.48
CA LEU A 253 34.84 14.30 -20.03
C LEU A 253 35.14 14.13 -21.52
N ASP A 254 35.81 13.05 -21.90
CA ASP A 254 35.91 12.67 -23.31
C ASP A 254 34.53 12.19 -23.79
N VAL A 255 33.94 12.92 -24.74
CA VAL A 255 32.57 12.73 -25.23
C VAL A 255 32.44 11.54 -26.19
N ASN A 256 33.56 10.98 -26.65
CA ASN A 256 33.57 9.94 -27.69
C ASN A 256 33.73 8.52 -27.15
N GLU A 257 34.01 8.34 -25.86
CA GLU A 257 34.12 7.01 -25.25
C GLU A 257 32.90 6.65 -24.36
N PRO A 258 32.54 5.35 -24.28
CA PRO A 258 31.59 4.88 -23.28
C PRO A 258 32.17 5.09 -21.88
N ILE A 259 31.40 5.75 -21.01
CA ILE A 259 31.81 5.99 -19.62
C ILE A 259 31.76 4.66 -18.88
N SER A 260 32.89 4.20 -18.36
CA SER A 260 32.95 2.99 -17.54
C SER A 260 32.27 3.19 -16.18
N ASP A 261 31.76 2.11 -15.58
CA ASP A 261 31.15 2.13 -14.24
C ASP A 261 32.10 2.72 -13.19
N GLU A 262 33.41 2.52 -13.37
CA GLU A 262 34.47 3.06 -12.52
C GLU A 262 34.63 4.59 -12.67
N ALA A 263 34.50 5.13 -13.89
CA ALA A 263 34.52 6.57 -14.13
C ALA A 263 33.28 7.27 -13.56
N LEU A 264 32.12 6.62 -13.62
CA LEU A 264 30.88 7.11 -13.01
C LEU A 264 30.98 7.14 -11.48
N LEU A 265 31.53 6.08 -10.87
CA LEU A 265 31.78 6.00 -9.43
C LEU A 265 32.77 7.07 -8.95
N ASN A 266 33.83 7.34 -9.72
CA ASN A 266 34.78 8.40 -9.39
C ASN A 266 34.16 9.80 -9.49
N LEU A 267 33.27 10.05 -10.46
CA LEU A 267 32.48 11.28 -10.55
C LEU A 267 31.55 11.47 -9.35
N LEU A 268 30.88 10.41 -8.91
CA LEU A 268 29.99 10.43 -7.74
C LEU A 268 30.77 10.67 -6.43
N ARG A 269 31.96 10.09 -6.29
CA ARG A 269 32.88 10.33 -5.17
C ARG A 269 33.41 11.77 -5.14
N ALA A 270 33.79 12.32 -6.29
CA ALA A 270 34.24 13.71 -6.42
C ALA A 270 33.15 14.74 -6.06
N TRP A 271 31.87 14.36 -6.14
CA TRP A 271 30.72 15.17 -5.74
C TRP A 271 30.41 15.13 -4.24
N ASN A 272 31.25 14.48 -3.41
CA ASN A 272 31.06 14.36 -1.96
C ASN A 272 29.68 13.78 -1.58
N VAL A 273 29.10 12.99 -2.49
CA VAL A 273 27.86 12.24 -2.25
C VAL A 273 28.25 11.07 -1.35
N LYS A 274 27.72 11.04 -0.12
CA LYS A 274 27.88 9.88 0.77
C LYS A 274 27.16 8.68 0.14
N THR A 275 27.91 7.82 -0.53
CA THR A 275 27.49 6.45 -0.79
C THR A 275 27.59 5.71 0.54
N SER A 276 26.47 5.27 1.12
CA SER A 276 26.55 4.36 2.27
C SER A 276 27.10 3.04 1.76
N ASP A 277 28.25 2.63 2.29
CA ASP A 277 29.00 1.47 1.84
C ASP A 277 28.14 0.20 1.87
N ALA A 278 28.20 -0.52 0.74
CA ALA A 278 27.75 -1.90 0.67
C ALA A 278 28.72 -2.76 1.49
N VAL A 279 28.13 -3.63 2.30
CA VAL A 279 28.73 -4.69 3.13
C VAL A 279 29.97 -5.31 2.47
N ASP A 280 31.10 -5.24 3.19
CA ASP A 280 32.27 -6.09 2.96
C ASP A 280 31.88 -7.55 3.25
N GLU A 281 31.69 -8.34 2.20
CA GLU A 281 31.88 -9.79 2.25
C GLU A 281 33.17 -10.12 1.50
N LYS A 282 34.23 -10.41 2.27
CA LYS A 282 35.25 -11.39 1.90
C LYS A 282 35.78 -12.07 3.15
N ASP A 283 35.22 -13.23 3.43
CA ASP A 283 35.97 -14.36 3.98
C ASP A 283 36.94 -14.88 2.90
N GLU A 284 38.15 -15.23 3.36
CA GLU A 284 39.27 -15.97 2.73
C GLU A 284 40.01 -15.36 1.52
#